data_AF-A0A3D8YIQ3-F1
#
_entry.id   AF-A0A3D8YIQ3-F1
#
_cell.length_a   1.000
_cell.length_b   1.000
_cell.length_c   1.000
_cell.angle_alpha   90.00
_cell.angle_beta   90.00
_cell.angle_gamma   90.00
#
_symmetry.space_group_name_H-M   'P 1'
#
loop_
_entity.id
_entity.type
_entity.pdbx_description
1 polymer ?
#
loop_
_entity_poly.entity_id
_entity_poly.type
_entity_poly.pdbx_seq_one_letter_code
_entity_poly.pdbx_strand_id
1 'polypeptide(L)'
;YHLNQLFDWRLGLEELYSMGSLVGADTNFFISQYKSANATSYGEVIENFEEEPLEDFLEIYAPNHVFCSTKAIYQAYKPETCFSQAKEWLKKPSLECLKT
;
A
#
# COMPACT_ATOMS: atom_id res chain seq x y z
N TYR A 1 -7.11 1.19 -14.81
CA TYR A 1 -8.45 1.78 -15.04
C TYR A 1 -8.62 2.33 -16.46
N HIS A 2 -7.76 3.25 -16.93
CA HIS A 2 -7.91 3.90 -18.25
C HIS A 2 -7.99 2.93 -19.44
N LEU A 3 -7.09 1.93 -19.53
CA LEU A 3 -7.12 0.96 -20.64
C LEU A 3 -8.37 0.07 -20.62
N ASN A 4 -8.84 -0.32 -19.42
CA ASN A 4 -10.07 -1.10 -19.25
C ASN A 4 -11.30 -0.35 -19.80
N GLN A 5 -11.32 0.98 -19.64
CA GLN A 5 -12.35 1.85 -20.21
C GLN A 5 -12.15 2.11 -21.71
N LEU A 6 -10.92 2.42 -22.13
CA LEU A 6 -10.59 2.76 -23.52
C LEU A 6 -10.95 1.63 -24.49
N PHE A 7 -10.73 0.39 -24.08
CA PHE A 7 -11.02 -0.79 -24.88
C PHE A 7 -12.37 -1.45 -24.56
N ASP A 8 -13.21 -0.83 -23.71
CA ASP A 8 -14.51 -1.36 -23.24
C ASP A 8 -14.43 -2.85 -22.81
N TRP A 9 -13.40 -3.22 -22.06
CA TRP A 9 -13.23 -4.61 -21.59
C TRP A 9 -14.17 -4.96 -20.43
N ARG A 10 -14.74 -3.94 -19.77
CA ARG A 10 -15.73 -4.09 -18.69
C ARG A 10 -15.29 -4.98 -17.53
N LEU A 11 -13.98 -5.08 -17.29
CA LEU A 11 -13.46 -5.85 -16.17
C LEU A 11 -13.90 -5.18 -14.86
N GLY A 12 -14.46 -5.98 -13.96
CA GLY A 12 -14.83 -5.60 -12.62
C GLY A 12 -13.61 -5.38 -11.73
N LEU A 13 -13.84 -4.79 -10.55
CA LEU A 13 -12.77 -4.51 -9.59
C LEU A 13 -12.04 -5.77 -9.13
N GLU A 14 -12.76 -6.86 -8.88
CA GLU A 14 -12.16 -8.13 -8.45
C GLU A 14 -11.27 -8.76 -9.54
N GLU A 15 -11.66 -8.67 -10.81
CA GLU A 15 -10.86 -9.15 -11.93
C GLU A 15 -9.57 -8.33 -12.06
N LEU A 16 -9.69 -7.01 -11.92
CA LEU A 16 -8.54 -6.11 -11.92
C LEU A 16 -7.61 -6.38 -10.74
N TYR A 17 -8.14 -6.61 -9.53
CA TYR A 17 -7.34 -6.98 -8.36
C TYR A 17 -6.65 -8.33 -8.52
N SER A 18 -7.35 -9.31 -9.10
CA SER A 18 -6.78 -10.63 -9.37
C SER A 18 -5.57 -10.53 -10.30
N MET A 19 -5.66 -9.69 -11.34
CA MET A 19 -4.52 -9.41 -12.23
C MET A 19 -3.44 -8.56 -11.55
N GLY A 20 -3.82 -7.54 -10.77
CA GLY A 20 -2.89 -6.65 -10.08
C GLY A 20 -2.00 -7.39 -9.08
N SER A 21 -2.57 -8.35 -8.34
CA SER A 21 -1.82 -9.22 -7.43
C SER A 21 -0.74 -10.06 -8.12
N LEU A 22 -0.86 -10.34 -9.43
CA LEU A 22 0.16 -11.05 -10.21
C LEU A 22 1.32 -10.15 -10.63
N VAL A 23 1.10 -8.82 -10.67
CA VAL A 23 2.12 -7.83 -11.05
C VAL A 23 2.98 -7.45 -9.84
N GLY A 24 2.35 -7.26 -8.68
CA GLY A 24 3.04 -6.93 -7.44
C GLY A 24 2.05 -6.56 -6.33
N ALA A 25 2.46 -6.74 -5.08
CA ALA A 25 1.57 -6.58 -3.92
C ALA A 25 0.93 -5.19 -3.84
N ASP A 26 1.69 -4.13 -4.13
CA ASP A 26 1.21 -2.74 -4.05
C ASP A 26 0.27 -2.33 -5.20
N THR A 27 0.15 -3.16 -6.25
CA THR A 27 -0.58 -2.79 -7.47
C THR A 27 -2.06 -2.53 -7.20
N ASN A 28 -2.66 -3.32 -6.31
CA ASN A 28 -4.09 -3.20 -6.00
C ASN A 28 -4.43 -1.88 -5.30
N PHE A 29 -3.50 -1.28 -4.55
CA PHE A 29 -3.70 0.05 -3.99
C PHE A 29 -3.97 1.08 -5.10
N PHE A 30 -3.16 1.09 -6.15
CA PHE A 30 -3.35 2.00 -7.29
C PHE A 30 -4.61 1.69 -8.11
N ILE A 31 -5.01 0.42 -8.19
CA ILE A 31 -6.27 0.03 -8.86
C ILE A 31 -7.48 0.54 -8.07
N SER A 32 -7.42 0.52 -6.74
CA SER A 32 -8.50 0.95 -5.86
C SER A 32 -8.86 2.43 -6.01
N GLN A 33 -7.88 3.27 -6.35
CA GLN A 33 -7.99 4.73 -6.42
C GLN A 33 -8.35 5.38 -5.07
N TYR A 34 -8.20 4.66 -3.96
CA TYR A 34 -8.36 5.23 -2.62
C TYR A 34 -7.23 6.22 -2.33
N LYS A 35 -7.56 7.29 -1.58
CA LYS A 35 -6.57 8.26 -1.11
C LYS A 35 -5.69 7.68 0.01
N SER A 36 -6.30 6.90 0.89
CA SER A 36 -5.63 6.11 1.92
C SER A 36 -6.34 4.76 2.06
N ALA A 37 -5.59 3.75 2.48
CA ALA A 37 -6.10 2.40 2.62
C ALA A 37 -5.24 1.59 3.58
N ASN A 38 -5.89 0.67 4.28
CA ASN A 38 -5.21 -0.43 4.94
C ASN A 38 -4.84 -1.49 3.88
N ALA A 39 -3.55 -1.75 3.74
CA ALA A 39 -3.01 -2.83 2.93
C ALA A 39 -2.56 -3.98 3.86
N THR A 40 -3.14 -5.17 3.68
CA THR A 40 -2.85 -6.35 4.52
C THR A 40 -2.35 -7.52 3.69
N SER A 41 -2.06 -8.66 4.33
CA SER A 41 -1.35 -9.80 3.72
C SER A 41 0.06 -9.38 3.31
N TYR A 42 0.42 -9.45 2.03
CA TYR A 42 1.68 -8.92 1.49
C TYR A 42 1.53 -7.49 0.95
N GLY A 43 0.33 -6.91 1.01
CA GLY A 43 -0.02 -5.59 0.49
C GLY A 43 -1.20 -5.62 -0.50
N GLU A 44 -1.62 -6.81 -0.95
CA GLU A 44 -2.59 -6.99 -2.03
C GLU A 44 -4.06 -6.88 -1.59
N VAL A 45 -4.34 -7.03 -0.30
CA VAL A 45 -5.69 -6.91 0.26
C VAL A 45 -5.91 -5.48 0.72
N ILE A 46 -6.73 -4.74 -0.02
CA ILE A 46 -6.95 -3.29 0.14
C ILE A 46 -8.33 -3.00 0.74
N GLU A 47 -8.34 -2.32 1.88
CA GLU A 47 -9.54 -1.78 2.51
C GLU A 47 -9.45 -0.25 2.58
N ASN A 48 -10.47 0.46 2.10
CA ASN A 48 -10.49 1.93 2.14
C ASN A 48 -10.35 2.43 3.58
N PHE A 49 -9.51 3.44 3.77
CA PHE A 49 -9.40 4.13 5.05
C PHE A 49 -9.58 5.63 4.82
N GLU A 50 -10.66 6.19 5.36
CA GLU A 50 -10.94 7.62 5.20
C GLU A 50 -10.16 8.43 6.22
N GLU A 51 -9.17 9.19 5.74
CA GLU A 51 -8.41 10.15 6.52
C GLU A 51 -7.97 11.34 5.65
N GLU A 52 -7.59 12.43 6.30
CA GLU A 52 -6.99 13.58 5.63
C GLU A 52 -5.57 13.24 5.17
N PRO A 53 -5.21 13.50 3.90
CA PRO A 53 -3.85 13.28 3.41
C PRO A 53 -2.81 14.08 4.20
N LEU A 54 -1.62 13.51 4.38
CA LEU A 54 -0.51 14.14 5.11
C LEU A 54 0.39 15.02 4.22
N GLU A 55 -0.10 15.46 3.06
CA GLU A 55 0.68 16.17 2.03
C GLU A 55 1.38 17.43 2.56
N ASP A 56 0.72 18.19 3.45
CA ASP A 56 1.28 19.41 4.03
C ASP A 56 2.23 19.16 5.23
N PHE A 57 2.34 17.91 5.70
CA PHE A 57 3.11 17.54 6.90
C PHE A 57 4.38 16.75 6.59
N LEU A 58 4.58 16.29 5.36
CA LEU A 58 5.65 15.37 4.99
C LEU A 58 6.55 15.96 3.90
N GLU A 59 7.85 15.81 4.07
CA GLU A 59 8.85 16.06 3.02
C GLU A 59 9.52 14.75 2.62
N ILE A 60 9.63 14.50 1.31
CA ILE A 60 10.28 13.30 0.78
C ILE A 60 11.74 13.63 0.44
N TYR A 61 12.66 12.99 1.16
CA TYR A 61 14.10 13.02 0.85
C TYR A 61 14.56 11.65 0.34
N ALA A 62 14.85 11.54 -0.95
CA ALA A 62 15.33 10.31 -1.59
C ALA A 62 16.74 10.53 -2.20
N PRO A 63 17.83 10.10 -1.53
CA PRO A 63 19.18 10.32 -2.02
C PRO A 63 19.50 9.45 -3.25
N ASN A 64 19.92 10.08 -4.35
CA ASN A 64 20.21 9.40 -5.63
C ASN A 64 21.33 8.35 -5.58
N HIS A 65 22.18 8.40 -4.55
CA HIS A 65 23.32 7.48 -4.41
C HIS A 65 22.99 6.23 -3.58
N VAL A 66 21.77 6.13 -3.02
CA VAL A 66 21.33 4.99 -2.23
C VAL A 66 20.29 4.21 -3.02
N PHE A 67 20.65 3.00 -3.47
CA PHE A 67 19.70 2.08 -4.08
C PHE A 67 19.09 1.17 -3.01
N CYS A 68 17.76 1.08 -2.98
CA CYS A 68 17.04 0.18 -2.08
C CYS A 68 16.42 -0.98 -2.87
N SER A 69 16.88 -2.20 -2.61
CA SER A 69 16.30 -3.40 -3.18
C SER A 69 15.30 -4.02 -2.21
N THR A 70 14.01 -3.97 -2.53
CA THR A 70 12.94 -4.62 -1.74
C THR A 70 13.31 -6.07 -1.40
N LYS A 71 13.76 -6.85 -2.41
CA LYS A 71 14.18 -8.25 -2.22
C LYS A 71 15.31 -8.38 -1.20
N ALA A 72 16.37 -7.59 -1.32
CA ALA A 72 17.52 -7.69 -0.41
C ALA A 72 17.15 -7.32 1.04
N ILE A 73 16.28 -6.31 1.22
CA ILE A 73 15.78 -5.91 2.53
C ILE A 73 14.97 -7.03 3.17
N TYR A 74 13.99 -7.60 2.46
CA TYR A 74 13.20 -8.71 3.00
C TYR A 74 14.04 -9.97 3.28
N GLN A 75 15.10 -10.23 2.52
CA GLN A 75 16.04 -11.33 2.79
C GLN A 75 16.89 -11.11 4.05
N ALA A 76 17.22 -9.85 4.35
CA ALA A 76 17.97 -9.48 5.54
C ALA A 76 17.09 -9.33 6.79
N TYR A 77 15.78 -9.09 6.60
CA TYR A 77 14.82 -8.91 7.68
C TYR A 77 14.62 -10.21 8.49
N LYS A 78 14.74 -10.12 9.82
CA LYS A 78 14.48 -11.23 10.75
C LYS A 78 13.23 -10.92 11.59
N PRO A 79 12.15 -11.71 11.50
CA PRO A 79 10.84 -11.37 12.06
C PRO A 79 10.73 -11.59 13.59
N GLU A 80 11.80 -11.41 14.35
CA GLU A 80 11.81 -11.63 15.81
C GLU A 80 11.00 -10.58 16.59
N THR A 81 10.52 -9.53 15.92
CA THR A 81 9.64 -8.50 16.48
C THR A 81 8.19 -8.76 16.12
N CYS A 82 7.41 -9.18 17.11
CA CYS A 82 5.96 -9.26 17.02
C CYS A 82 5.38 -7.84 17.09
N PHE A 83 4.74 -7.38 16.02
CA PHE A 83 3.92 -6.17 16.04
C PHE A 83 2.62 -6.44 16.80
N SER A 84 2.71 -6.52 18.14
CA SER A 84 1.54 -6.74 19.02
C SER A 84 0.44 -5.69 18.80
N GLN A 85 0.80 -4.53 18.25
CA GLN A 85 -0.06 -3.38 18.00
C GLN A 85 -0.60 -3.30 16.56
N ALA A 86 -0.22 -4.20 15.64
CA ALA A 86 -0.60 -4.09 14.22
C ALA A 86 -2.12 -3.98 14.03
N LYS A 87 -2.92 -4.73 14.81
CA LYS A 87 -4.38 -4.68 14.76
C LYS A 87 -4.97 -3.35 15.26
N GLU A 88 -4.25 -2.65 16.15
CA GLU A 88 -4.68 -1.35 16.65
C GLU A 88 -4.38 -0.24 15.63
N TRP A 89 -3.24 -0.33 14.93
CA TRP A 89 -2.85 0.66 13.91
C TRP A 89 -3.79 0.70 12.72
N LEU A 90 -4.37 -0.44 12.31
CA LEU A 90 -5.39 -0.48 11.26
C LEU A 90 -6.64 0.38 11.54
N LYS A 91 -6.82 0.83 12.78
CA LYS A 91 -7.97 1.63 13.22
C LYS A 91 -7.62 3.08 13.54
N LYS A 92 -6.34 3.46 13.43
CA LYS A 92 -5.85 4.77 13.83
C LYS A 92 -5.47 5.57 12.59
N PRO A 93 -5.82 6.88 12.53
CA PRO A 93 -5.27 7.77 11.52
C PRO A 93 -3.74 7.74 11.53
N SER A 94 -3.13 7.92 10.37
CA SER A 94 -1.69 7.87 10.18
C SER A 94 -0.96 8.85 11.12
N LEU A 95 -1.53 10.04 11.35
CA LEU A 95 -0.98 11.05 12.26
C LEU A 95 -0.93 10.60 13.74
N GLU A 96 -1.84 9.73 14.16
CA GLU A 96 -1.81 9.16 15.51
C GLU A 96 -0.77 8.04 15.64
N CYS A 97 -0.57 7.25 14.58
CA CYS A 97 0.49 6.24 14.51
C CYS A 97 1.90 6.86 14.56
N LEU A 98 2.07 8.12 14.16
CA LEU A 98 3.35 8.83 14.26
C LEU A 98 3.70 9.32 15.68
N LYS A 99 2.75 9.27 16.64
CA LYS A 99 2.95 9.74 18.02
C LYS A 99 3.40 8.64 18.99
N THR A 100 3.46 7.39 18.54
CA THR A 100 3.89 6.22 19.32
C THR A 100 5.38 6.00 19.24
#